data_AF-A0A4U9DAX6-F1
#
_entry.id   AF-A0A4U9DAX6-F1
#
_cell.length_a   1.000
_cell.length_b   1.000
_cell.length_c   1.000
_cell.angle_alpha   90.00
_cell.angle_beta   90.00
_cell.angle_gamma   90.00
#
_symmetry.space_group_name_H-M   'P 1'
#
loop_
_entity.id
_entity.type
_entity.pdbx_description
1 polymer ?
#
loop_
_entity_poly.entity_id
_entity_poly.type
_entity_poly.pdbx_seq_one_letter_code
_entity_poly.pdbx_strand_id
1 'polypeptide(L)'
;MDSRHEEISLWNQQNAADRSVLNLRKMTNIGTFRAYLQEYLRNHPRLRKDMTMMVRQLAPDANGLPIEIYCFTQHRGMGGV
;
A
#
# COMPACT_ATOMS: atom_id res chain seq x y z
N MET A 1 -2.07 -6.31 15.20
CA MET A 1 -3.09 -5.26 15.02
C MET A 1 -2.93 -4.17 16.07
N ASP A 2 -2.62 -4.54 17.32
CA ASP A 2 -2.45 -3.58 18.43
C ASP A 2 -1.26 -2.64 18.22
N SER A 3 -0.13 -3.16 17.74
CA SER A 3 1.07 -2.34 17.46
C SER A 3 0.85 -1.18 16.48
N ARG A 4 -0.01 -1.37 15.47
CA ARG A 4 -0.31 -0.30 14.49
C ARG A 4 -1.21 0.79 15.07
N HIS A 5 -2.13 0.42 15.96
CA HIS A 5 -2.97 1.40 16.64
C HIS A 5 -2.15 2.25 17.61
N GLU A 6 -1.21 1.62 18.32
CA GLU A 6 -0.26 2.30 19.21
C GLU A 6 0.66 3.25 18.44
N GLU A 7 1.21 2.83 17.30
CA GLU A 7 2.01 3.69 16.44
C GLU A 7 1.23 4.93 15.98
N ILE A 8 -0.03 4.73 15.55
CA ILE A 8 -0.90 5.82 15.11
C ILE A 8 -1.25 6.75 16.28
N SER A 9 -1.53 6.20 17.47
CA SER A 9 -1.89 7.01 18.63
C SER A 9 -0.72 7.86 19.11
N LEU A 10 0.49 7.28 19.20
CA LEU A 10 1.72 7.99 19.54
C LEU A 10 2.03 9.09 18.52
N TRP A 11 1.93 8.78 17.22
CA TRP A 11 2.15 9.78 16.18
C TRP A 11 1.15 10.93 16.29
N ASN A 12 -0.13 10.64 16.48
CA ASN A 12 -1.18 11.67 16.62
C ASN A 12 -0.95 12.55 17.85
N GLN A 13 -0.53 11.98 18.98
CA GLN A 13 -0.21 12.73 20.20
C GLN A 13 0.96 13.71 19.99
N GLN A 14 1.96 13.31 19.21
CA GLN A 14 3.17 14.10 19.00
C GLN A 14 3.03 15.15 17.88
N ASN A 15 2.22 14.88 16.84
CA ASN A 15 2.27 15.64 15.59
C ASN A 15 0.97 16.38 15.23
N ALA A 16 -0.19 15.99 15.77
CA ALA A 16 -1.48 16.62 15.45
C ALA A 16 -1.83 17.70 16.48
N ALA A 17 -1.08 18.81 16.46
CA ALA A 17 -1.18 19.90 17.45
C ALA A 17 -2.61 20.45 17.63
N ASP A 18 -3.35 20.62 16.54
CA ASP A 18 -4.72 21.16 16.54
C ASP A 18 -5.80 20.10 16.78
N ARG A 19 -5.43 18.81 16.88
CA ARG A 19 -6.34 17.65 17.00
C ARG A 19 -7.52 17.62 16.00
N SER A 20 -7.49 18.46 14.97
CA SER A 20 -8.47 18.46 13.90
C SER A 20 -8.58 17.07 13.32
N VAL A 21 -9.81 16.60 13.15
CA VAL A 21 -10.12 15.26 12.64
C VAL A 21 -9.48 15.02 11.26
N LEU A 22 -9.23 16.09 10.51
CA LEU A 22 -8.58 16.08 9.20
C LEU A 22 -7.08 15.78 9.28
N ASN A 23 -6.43 16.13 10.39
CA ASN A 23 -4.97 16.01 10.58
C ASN A 23 -4.58 14.75 11.36
N LEU A 24 -5.54 14.00 11.88
CA LEU A 24 -5.29 12.74 12.57
C LEU A 24 -5.03 11.62 11.56
N ARG A 25 -3.97 10.85 11.79
CA ARG A 25 -3.80 9.55 11.15
C ARG A 25 -4.86 8.59 11.68
N LYS A 26 -5.45 7.83 10.76
CA LYS A 26 -6.43 6.78 11.05
C LYS A 26 -6.11 5.54 10.24
N MET A 27 -6.47 4.39 10.77
CA MET A 27 -6.59 3.21 9.92
C MET A 27 -7.83 3.34 9.06
N THR A 28 -7.69 3.00 7.79
CA THR A 28 -8.74 3.04 6.80
C THR A 28 -8.72 1.74 6.01
N ASN A 29 -9.89 1.29 5.54
CA ASN A 29 -10.00 0.08 4.75
C ASN A 29 -9.05 0.11 3.53
N ILE A 30 -8.96 1.28 2.87
CA ILE A 30 -8.07 1.46 1.72
C ILE A 30 -6.58 1.39 2.11
N GLY A 31 -6.19 1.97 3.24
CA GLY A 31 -4.82 1.89 3.74
C GLY A 31 -4.41 0.46 4.09
N THR A 32 -5.30 -0.27 4.78
CA THR A 32 -5.10 -1.68 5.14
C THR A 32 -5.04 -2.55 3.89
N PHE A 33 -5.94 -2.35 2.91
CA PHE A 33 -5.93 -3.10 1.66
C PHE A 33 -4.66 -2.87 0.84
N ARG A 34 -4.16 -1.64 0.76
CA ARG A 34 -2.89 -1.33 0.09
C ARG A 34 -1.69 -2.00 0.75
N ALA A 35 -1.62 -1.98 2.09
CA ALA A 35 -0.57 -2.67 2.83
C ALA A 35 -0.63 -4.19 2.58
N TYR A 36 -1.82 -4.77 2.61
CA TYR A 36 -2.04 -6.18 2.26
C TYR A 36 -1.57 -6.51 0.84
N LEU A 37 -1.99 -5.73 -0.17
CA LEU A 37 -1.58 -5.95 -1.57
C LEU A 37 -0.06 -5.90 -1.71
N GLN A 38 0.58 -4.91 -1.08
CA GLN A 38 2.03 -4.78 -1.14
C GLN A 38 2.74 -6.01 -0.56
N GLU A 39 2.32 -6.49 0.60
CA GLU A 39 2.90 -7.69 1.21
C GLU A 39 2.56 -8.97 0.42
N TYR A 40 1.35 -9.08 -0.09
CA TYR A 40 0.95 -10.20 -0.95
C TYR A 40 1.86 -10.28 -2.18
N LEU A 41 2.06 -9.17 -2.89
CA LEU A 41 2.90 -9.12 -4.08
C LEU A 41 4.39 -9.38 -3.75
N ARG A 42 4.93 -8.82 -2.66
CA ARG A 42 6.32 -9.09 -2.21
C ARG A 42 6.55 -10.58 -1.94
N ASN A 43 5.55 -11.26 -1.40
CA ASN A 43 5.63 -12.68 -1.07
C ASN A 43 5.22 -13.60 -2.23
N HIS A 44 4.61 -13.06 -3.29
CA HIS A 44 4.14 -13.85 -4.42
C HIS A 44 5.31 -14.51 -5.17
N PRO A 45 5.35 -15.85 -5.24
CA PRO A 45 6.54 -16.60 -5.69
C PRO A 45 6.84 -16.45 -7.18
N ARG A 46 5.88 -15.96 -7.99
CA ARG A 46 6.06 -15.77 -9.45
C ARG A 46 6.33 -14.32 -9.87
N LEU A 47 6.55 -13.41 -8.93
CA LEU A 47 6.90 -12.02 -9.23
C LEU A 47 8.40 -11.79 -9.08
N ARG A 48 8.96 -10.93 -9.93
CA ARG A 48 10.36 -10.49 -9.88
C ARG A 48 10.50 -9.49 -8.75
N LYS A 49 11.21 -9.90 -7.69
CA LYS A 49 11.42 -9.09 -6.48
C LYS A 49 12.58 -8.11 -6.62
N ASP A 50 13.41 -8.32 -7.63
CA ASP A 50 14.57 -7.50 -8.01
C ASP A 50 14.20 -6.32 -8.95
N MET A 51 12.93 -6.23 -9.36
CA MET A 51 12.42 -5.18 -10.23
C MET A 51 11.41 -4.29 -9.49
N THR A 52 11.09 -3.14 -10.08
CA THR A 52 10.12 -2.21 -9.51
C THR A 52 8.76 -2.89 -9.28
N MET A 53 8.26 -2.75 -8.06
CA MET A 53 6.93 -3.16 -7.64
C MET A 53 6.26 -1.97 -6.95
N MET A 54 5.02 -1.65 -7.34
CA MET A 54 4.30 -0.49 -6.84
C MET A 54 2.82 -0.79 -6.66
N VAL A 55 2.28 -0.35 -5.54
CA VAL A 55 0.84 -0.30 -5.25
C VAL A 55 0.50 1.13 -4.84
N ARG A 56 -0.11 1.89 -5.76
CA ARG A 56 -0.43 3.31 -5.51
C ARG A 56 -1.91 3.59 -5.71
N GLN A 57 -2.38 4.57 -4.97
CA GLN A 57 -3.71 5.14 -5.13
C GLN A 57 -3.62 6.26 -6.17
N LEU A 58 -4.54 6.26 -7.14
CA LEU A 58 -4.68 7.33 -8.11
C LEU A 58 -5.63 8.42 -7.59
N ALA A 59 -5.74 9.53 -8.33
CA ALA A 59 -6.72 10.55 -8.01
C ALA A 59 -8.14 9.96 -8.06
N PRO A 60 -9.04 10.34 -7.13
CA PRO A 60 -10.44 9.95 -7.21
C PRO A 60 -11.07 10.45 -8.52
N ASP A 61 -11.98 9.65 -9.07
CA ASP A 61 -12.83 10.03 -10.21
C ASP A 61 -14.30 9.65 -9.96
N ALA A 62 -15.15 9.84 -10.96
CA ALA A 62 -16.59 9.54 -10.86
C ALA A 62 -16.90 8.05 -10.59
N ASN A 63 -15.95 7.16 -10.84
CA ASN A 63 -16.06 5.72 -10.60
C ASN A 63 -15.43 5.29 -9.27
N GLY A 64 -14.88 6.23 -8.49
CA GLY A 64 -14.37 5.98 -7.14
C GLY A 64 -12.89 6.31 -6.98
N LEU A 65 -12.18 5.46 -6.23
CA LEU A 65 -10.77 5.67 -5.88
C LEU A 65 -9.90 4.55 -6.47
N PRO A 66 -9.30 4.75 -7.66
CA PRO A 66 -8.57 3.68 -8.33
C PRO A 66 -7.27 3.32 -7.59
N ILE A 67 -6.93 2.02 -7.61
CA ILE A 67 -5.64 1.50 -7.18
C ILE A 67 -4.89 0.96 -8.39
N GLU A 68 -3.69 1.48 -8.63
CA GLU A 68 -2.78 0.97 -9.64
C GLU A 68 -1.80 -0.04 -9.01
N ILE A 69 -1.66 -1.19 -9.67
CA ILE A 69 -0.72 -2.24 -9.31
C ILE A 69 0.25 -2.43 -10.48
N TYR A 70 1.54 -2.23 -10.23
CA TYR A 70 2.60 -2.41 -11.20
C TYR A 70 3.64 -3.40 -10.66
N CYS A 71 3.90 -4.48 -11.40
CA CYS A 71 4.88 -5.49 -11.04
C CYS A 71 5.34 -6.29 -12.27
N PHE A 72 6.50 -6.93 -12.15
CA PHE A 72 7.06 -7.79 -13.19
C PHE A 72 6.90 -9.27 -12.81
N THR A 73 6.53 -10.11 -13.78
CA THR A 73 6.47 -11.57 -13.57
C THR A 73 7.83 -12.21 -13.78
N GLN A 74 8.08 -13.35 -13.14
CA GLN A 74 9.34 -14.10 -13.28
C GLN A 74 9.52 -14.74 -14.65
N HIS A 75 8.47 -14.76 -15.48
CA HIS A 75 8.54 -15.40 -16.78
C HIS A 75 9.47 -14.62 -17.72
N ARG A 76 10.65 -15.20 -17.98
CA ARG A 76 11.42 -14.92 -19.19
C ARG A 76 10.78 -15.74 -20.30
N GLY A 77 10.25 -15.09 -21.34
CA GLY A 77 9.81 -15.77 -22.55
C GLY A 77 10.93 -16.65 -23.11
N MET A 78 10.56 -17.81 -23.67
CA MET A 78 11.50 -18.75 -24.28
C MET A 78 12.28 -18.06 -25.41
N GLY A 79 13.58 -17.83 -25.19
CA GLY A 79 14.57 -17.56 -26.23
C GLY A 79 15.45 -18.79 -26.36
N GLY A 80 14.90 -19.82 -26.98
CA GLY A 80 15.54 -21.11 -27.23
C GLY A 80 15.03 -21.68 -28.55
N VAL A 81 15.42 -21.04 -29.64
CA VAL A 81 15.84 -21.68 -30.89
C VAL A 81 17.06 -20.90 -31.37
#